data_AF-A0A522XJS5-F1
#
_entry.id   AF-A0A522XJS5-F1
#
_cell.length_a   1.000
_cell.length_b   1.000
_cell.length_c   1.000
_cell.angle_alpha   90.00
_cell.angle_beta   90.00
_cell.angle_gamma   90.00
#
_symmetry.space_group_name_H-M   'P 1'
#
loop_
_entity.id
_entity.type
_entity.pdbx_description
1 polymer ?
#
loop_
_entity_poly.entity_id
_entity_poly.type
_entity_poly.pdbx_seq_one_letter_code
_entity_poly.pdbx_strand_id
1 'polypeptide(L)'
;MTSSPTLEPTLQQAIARSLKRSLSAQGQIALPAVKGALDPYGQRLNRLFSLLGKPLSPSELVKLCQHLAQLLQNPPASSDIVLSYEPAPSPRQGLVYRLDRIKSETPSQTLRCQGQLVFPCIPCLSRDYLQQLASLFALLTHPLTQTQAEQLHHRLQQELDSGFLLSPQSRLLVSYASNPPSQGGLSCQISVVTRSLADQSQTILRQTPNYLQMFGPLTKVLDVAQSLSPPLSPPLSPQDTPILVAGVGTAQSALPLAQQGFTIDALDLAPAFAQQLRQWTQEQTLPITVVSEDILDPLLTLKSQQYRLGILTDVAPRLADVDALEQLLAKVAQALQPGGTLLINLFLAPEELPSTPLLEETARVFNSTLFRRSQLQSLLNRLPLTLIDEVSVMTYEREHRPQDGLKLDPWYVRWAQGQQVFAMETPPMELHWLTLRREETAEDSNSPNPPNPLFSTVDAEF
;
A
#
# COMPACT_ATOMS: atom_id res chain seq x y z
N MET A 1 -8.90 -28.32 -22.29
CA MET A 1 -9.13 -26.89 -22.03
C MET A 1 -9.37 -26.73 -20.54
N THR A 2 -8.31 -26.56 -19.76
CA THR A 2 -8.44 -26.24 -18.33
C THR A 2 -8.93 -24.81 -18.23
N SER A 3 -10.13 -24.61 -17.67
CA SER A 3 -10.66 -23.28 -17.37
C SER A 3 -9.62 -22.50 -16.57
N SER A 4 -9.33 -21.26 -16.98
CA SER A 4 -8.46 -20.38 -16.20
C SER A 4 -8.96 -20.35 -14.75
N PRO A 5 -8.07 -20.40 -13.75
CA PRO A 5 -8.48 -20.42 -12.36
C PRO A 5 -9.33 -19.18 -12.06
N THR A 6 -10.51 -19.39 -11.47
CA THR A 6 -11.44 -18.30 -11.11
C THR A 6 -11.49 -18.14 -9.61
N LEU A 7 -11.46 -16.90 -9.14
CA LEU A 7 -11.63 -16.58 -7.73
C LEU A 7 -13.07 -16.89 -7.28
N GLU A 8 -13.25 -17.42 -6.06
CA GLU A 8 -14.56 -17.63 -5.45
C GLU A 8 -15.39 -16.32 -5.41
N PRO A 9 -16.72 -16.35 -5.66
CA PRO A 9 -17.55 -15.14 -5.73
C PRO A 9 -17.51 -14.27 -4.47
N THR A 10 -17.40 -14.89 -3.30
CA THR A 10 -17.31 -14.19 -2.01
C THR A 10 -16.01 -13.38 -1.90
N LEU A 11 -14.89 -13.94 -2.38
CA LEU A 11 -13.59 -13.29 -2.42
C LEU A 11 -13.57 -12.15 -3.45
N GLN A 12 -14.17 -12.35 -4.63
CA GLN A 12 -14.33 -11.30 -5.64
C GLN A 12 -15.12 -10.11 -5.08
N GLN A 13 -16.21 -10.37 -4.36
CA GLN A 13 -17.00 -9.33 -3.71
C GLN A 13 -16.22 -8.60 -2.62
N ALA A 14 -15.38 -9.31 -1.85
CA ALA A 14 -14.52 -8.70 -0.85
C ALA A 14 -13.47 -7.75 -1.48
N ILE A 15 -12.85 -8.14 -2.59
CA ILE A 15 -11.97 -7.29 -3.40
C ILE A 15 -12.73 -6.07 -3.93
N ALA A 16 -13.90 -6.29 -4.53
CA ALA A 16 -14.73 -5.19 -5.07
C ALA A 16 -15.11 -4.16 -4.00
N ARG A 17 -15.37 -4.59 -2.76
CA ARG A 17 -15.60 -3.70 -1.61
C ARG A 17 -14.35 -2.88 -1.25
N SER A 18 -13.17 -3.48 -1.27
CA SER A 18 -11.90 -2.77 -1.05
C SER A 18 -11.63 -1.73 -2.13
N LEU A 19 -11.83 -2.08 -3.40
CA LEU A 19 -11.65 -1.17 -4.53
C LEU A 19 -12.65 0.00 -4.48
N LYS A 20 -13.91 -0.24 -4.12
CA LYS A 20 -14.88 0.85 -3.90
C LYS A 20 -14.44 1.84 -2.83
N ARG A 21 -13.65 1.42 -1.83
CA ARG A 21 -13.10 2.33 -0.82
C ARG A 21 -11.99 3.22 -1.41
N SER A 22 -11.20 2.71 -2.35
CA SER A 22 -10.11 3.47 -3.01
C SER A 22 -10.58 4.40 -4.12
N LEU A 23 -11.80 4.21 -4.64
CA LEU A 23 -12.43 5.15 -5.58
C LEU A 23 -12.67 6.51 -4.93
N SER A 24 -12.37 7.56 -5.69
CA SER A 24 -12.65 8.96 -5.35
C SER A 24 -13.31 9.67 -6.52
N ALA A 25 -14.17 10.64 -6.22
CA ALA A 25 -14.89 11.42 -7.22
C ALA A 25 -15.12 12.85 -6.73
N GLN A 26 -15.11 13.80 -7.67
CA GLN A 26 -15.54 15.17 -7.43
C GLN A 26 -16.18 15.76 -8.69
N GLY A 27 -17.09 16.70 -8.54
CA GLY A 27 -17.71 17.32 -9.70
C GLY A 27 -18.96 18.12 -9.38
N GLN A 28 -19.60 18.56 -10.45
CA GLN A 28 -20.82 19.34 -10.42
C GLN A 28 -21.79 18.88 -11.51
N ILE A 29 -23.07 18.89 -11.18
CA ILE A 29 -24.16 18.67 -12.13
C ILE A 29 -25.19 19.77 -11.95
N ALA A 30 -25.56 20.43 -13.04
CA ALA A 30 -26.65 21.39 -13.10
C ALA A 30 -27.85 20.76 -13.82
N LEU A 31 -28.99 20.76 -13.13
CA LEU A 31 -30.29 20.29 -13.62
C LEU A 31 -31.25 21.49 -13.69
N PRO A 32 -32.15 21.58 -14.68
CA PRO A 32 -33.17 22.62 -14.69
C PRO A 32 -34.05 22.57 -13.44
N ALA A 33 -34.39 23.71 -12.84
CA ALA A 33 -35.25 23.75 -11.67
C ALA A 33 -36.73 23.60 -12.07
N VAL A 34 -37.19 22.36 -12.20
CA VAL A 34 -38.55 22.04 -12.66
C VAL A 34 -39.45 21.64 -11.50
N LYS A 35 -40.58 22.34 -11.35
CA LYS A 35 -41.61 21.98 -10.35
C LYS A 35 -42.12 20.56 -10.62
N GLY A 36 -42.14 19.71 -9.59
CA GLY A 36 -42.59 18.32 -9.70
C GLY A 36 -41.50 17.31 -10.13
N ALA A 37 -40.26 17.76 -10.39
CA ALA A 37 -39.16 16.86 -10.76
C ALA A 37 -38.47 16.18 -9.56
N LEU A 38 -39.07 16.20 -8.37
CA LEU A 38 -38.47 15.65 -7.14
C LEU A 38 -38.09 14.18 -7.29
N ASP A 39 -39.05 13.34 -7.67
CA ASP A 39 -38.83 11.89 -7.80
C ASP A 39 -37.80 11.53 -8.88
N PRO A 40 -37.91 12.02 -10.14
CA PRO A 40 -36.91 11.70 -11.15
C PRO A 40 -35.52 12.25 -10.82
N TYR A 41 -35.40 13.38 -10.11
CA TYR A 41 -34.10 13.90 -9.68
C TYR A 41 -33.54 13.10 -8.50
N GLY A 42 -34.35 12.76 -7.51
CA GLY A 42 -33.93 11.91 -6.38
C GLY A 42 -33.40 10.56 -6.86
N GLN A 43 -34.10 9.89 -7.78
CA GLN A 43 -33.65 8.62 -8.35
C GLN A 43 -32.35 8.78 -9.16
N ARG A 44 -32.26 9.82 -10.00
CA ARG A 44 -31.06 10.10 -10.80
C ARG A 44 -29.85 10.36 -9.91
N LEU A 45 -29.99 11.19 -8.88
CA LEU A 45 -28.90 11.51 -7.97
C LEU A 45 -28.50 10.28 -7.13
N ASN A 46 -29.45 9.46 -6.67
CA ASN A 46 -29.12 8.20 -5.98
C ASN A 46 -28.28 7.26 -6.87
N ARG A 47 -28.67 7.12 -8.15
CA ARG A 47 -27.93 6.31 -9.12
C ARG A 47 -26.56 6.91 -9.43
N LEU A 48 -26.44 8.23 -9.49
CA LEU A 48 -25.16 8.92 -9.64
C LEU A 48 -24.20 8.51 -8.52
N PHE A 49 -24.57 8.69 -7.25
CA PHE A 49 -23.72 8.36 -6.11
C PHE A 49 -23.30 6.88 -6.10
N SER A 50 -24.19 5.98 -6.55
CA SER A 50 -23.86 4.57 -6.74
C SER A 50 -22.78 4.35 -7.82
N LEU A 51 -22.90 5.04 -8.97
CA LEU A 51 -21.91 4.99 -10.06
C LEU A 51 -20.60 5.71 -9.74
N LEU A 52 -20.60 6.66 -8.79
CA LEU A 52 -19.40 7.26 -8.23
C LEU A 52 -18.72 6.34 -7.19
N GLY A 53 -19.26 5.15 -6.95
CA GLY A 53 -18.74 4.16 -6.02
C GLY A 53 -19.08 4.41 -4.55
N LYS A 54 -19.85 5.47 -4.24
CA LYS A 54 -20.23 5.89 -2.88
C LYS A 54 -21.75 6.04 -2.79
N PRO A 55 -22.52 4.93 -2.79
CA PRO A 55 -23.98 4.99 -2.74
C PRO A 55 -24.46 5.69 -1.46
N LEU A 56 -25.55 6.46 -1.57
CA LEU A 56 -26.18 7.10 -0.42
C LEU A 56 -26.84 6.03 0.46
N SER A 57 -26.69 6.17 1.78
CA SER A 57 -27.52 5.44 2.72
C SER A 57 -28.99 5.87 2.59
N PRO A 58 -29.95 5.05 3.06
CA PRO A 58 -31.36 5.43 3.07
C PRO A 58 -31.61 6.78 3.77
N SER A 59 -30.88 7.05 4.86
CA SER A 59 -31.04 8.30 5.61
C SER A 59 -30.49 9.51 4.86
N GLU A 60 -29.40 9.37 4.11
CA GLU A 60 -28.82 10.42 3.28
C GLU A 60 -29.71 10.70 2.07
N LEU A 61 -30.28 9.66 1.46
CA LEU A 61 -31.22 9.82 0.35
C LEU A 61 -32.47 10.61 0.77
N VAL A 62 -33.03 10.33 1.96
CA VAL A 62 -34.16 11.10 2.50
C VAL A 62 -33.78 12.57 2.68
N LYS A 63 -32.61 12.86 3.28
CA LYS A 63 -32.13 14.24 3.46
C LYS A 63 -31.91 14.96 2.14
N LEU A 64 -31.34 14.27 1.14
CA LEU A 64 -31.17 14.79 -0.22
C LEU A 64 -32.52 15.17 -0.84
N CYS A 65 -33.51 14.27 -0.78
CA CYS A 65 -34.84 14.52 -1.32
C CYS A 65 -35.56 15.66 -0.61
N GLN A 66 -35.43 15.77 0.72
CA GLN A 66 -35.99 16.90 1.47
C GLN A 66 -35.40 18.24 1.03
N HIS A 67 -34.07 18.32 0.87
CA HIS A 67 -33.42 19.54 0.40
C HIS A 67 -33.80 19.87 -1.05
N LEU A 68 -33.84 18.87 -1.94
CA LEU A 68 -34.34 19.05 -3.31
C LEU A 68 -35.77 19.59 -3.33
N ALA A 69 -36.67 19.06 -2.50
CA ALA A 69 -38.06 19.50 -2.45
C ALA A 69 -38.18 20.99 -2.08
N GLN A 70 -37.34 21.46 -1.16
CA GLN A 70 -37.26 22.88 -0.79
C GLN A 70 -36.79 23.74 -1.97
N LEU A 71 -35.74 23.32 -2.69
CA LEU A 71 -35.19 24.08 -3.81
C LEU A 71 -36.13 24.10 -5.04
N LEU A 72 -36.90 23.03 -5.24
CA LEU A 72 -37.90 22.89 -6.31
C LEU A 72 -39.26 23.51 -5.95
N GLN A 73 -39.41 24.09 -4.75
CA GLN A 73 -40.61 24.83 -4.38
C GLN A 73 -40.63 26.18 -5.10
N ASN A 74 -41.62 26.37 -5.97
CA ASN A 74 -41.85 27.60 -6.76
C ASN A 74 -40.57 28.16 -7.42
N PRO A 75 -39.93 27.38 -8.33
CA PRO A 75 -38.66 27.80 -8.93
C PRO A 75 -38.88 28.98 -9.88
N PRO A 76 -37.94 29.94 -9.95
CA PRO A 76 -37.91 30.94 -11.02
C PRO A 76 -37.86 30.29 -12.40
N ALA A 77 -38.44 30.93 -13.41
CA ALA A 77 -38.53 30.41 -14.78
C ALA A 77 -37.17 30.03 -15.41
N SER A 78 -36.09 30.73 -15.02
CA SER A 78 -34.72 30.45 -15.47
C SER A 78 -33.82 30.20 -14.26
N SER A 79 -33.86 28.99 -13.72
CA SER A 79 -32.95 28.57 -12.66
C SER A 79 -32.57 27.10 -12.77
N ASP A 80 -31.40 26.78 -12.24
CA ASP A 80 -30.86 25.44 -12.18
C ASP A 80 -30.65 25.02 -10.73
N ILE A 81 -30.82 23.73 -10.47
CA ILE A 81 -30.33 23.05 -9.28
C ILE A 81 -28.93 22.55 -9.57
N VAL A 82 -27.94 23.06 -8.84
CA VAL A 82 -26.55 22.65 -8.95
C VAL A 82 -26.22 21.74 -7.76
N LEU A 83 -25.89 20.49 -8.07
CA LEU A 83 -25.29 19.55 -7.14
C LEU A 83 -23.77 19.61 -7.30
N SER A 84 -23.07 20.02 -6.27
CA SER A 84 -21.61 19.87 -6.16
C SER A 84 -21.30 18.71 -5.23
N TYR A 85 -20.31 17.90 -5.55
CA TYR A 85 -19.85 16.80 -4.70
C TYR A 85 -18.33 16.68 -4.73
N GLU A 86 -17.76 16.25 -3.60
CA GLU A 86 -16.32 16.09 -3.40
C GLU A 86 -16.04 15.03 -2.33
N PRO A 87 -14.81 14.51 -2.23
CA PRO A 87 -14.44 13.56 -1.19
C PRO A 87 -14.68 14.15 0.21
N ALA A 88 -15.25 13.34 1.10
CA ALA A 88 -15.43 13.76 2.47
C ALA A 88 -14.06 14.05 3.15
N PRO A 89 -13.95 15.08 4.00
CA PRO A 89 -12.73 15.33 4.74
C PRO A 89 -12.48 14.20 5.74
N SER A 90 -11.22 13.81 5.89
CA SER A 90 -10.78 12.82 6.88
C SER A 90 -11.25 13.21 8.30
N PRO A 91 -11.73 12.28 9.14
CA PRO A 91 -11.76 10.82 8.96
C PRO A 91 -13.04 10.28 8.28
N ARG A 92 -13.95 11.16 7.83
CA ARG A 92 -15.17 10.70 7.16
C ARG A 92 -14.80 10.07 5.81
N GLN A 93 -15.43 8.95 5.50
CA GLN A 93 -15.32 8.29 4.20
C GLN A 93 -16.57 8.57 3.36
N GLY A 94 -16.41 8.61 2.05
CA GLY A 94 -17.53 8.84 1.12
C GLY A 94 -17.42 10.17 0.39
N LEU A 95 -18.55 10.67 -0.10
CA LEU A 95 -18.67 11.98 -0.73
C LEU A 95 -19.51 12.89 0.15
N VAL A 96 -19.11 14.15 0.26
CA VAL A 96 -19.98 15.23 0.72
C VAL A 96 -20.57 15.93 -0.49
N TYR A 97 -21.75 16.52 -0.33
CA TYR A 97 -22.41 17.24 -1.40
C TYR A 97 -23.09 18.50 -0.92
N ARG A 98 -23.28 19.44 -1.85
CA ARG A 98 -24.03 20.67 -1.67
C ARG A 98 -25.02 20.82 -2.81
N LEU A 99 -26.23 21.26 -2.49
CA LEU A 99 -27.28 21.58 -3.46
C LEU A 99 -27.56 23.07 -3.36
N ASP A 100 -27.46 23.76 -4.49
CA ASP A 100 -27.77 25.18 -4.60
C ASP A 100 -28.78 25.39 -5.73
N ARG A 101 -29.60 26.44 -5.62
CA ARG A 101 -30.40 26.93 -6.75
C ARG A 101 -29.76 28.19 -7.31
N ILE A 102 -29.34 28.15 -8.56
CA ILE A 102 -28.65 29.25 -9.24
C ILE A 102 -29.57 29.82 -10.31
N LYS A 103 -29.68 31.15 -10.39
CA LYS A 103 -30.39 31.80 -11.51
C LYS A 103 -29.57 31.62 -12.78
N SER A 104 -30.23 31.23 -13.86
CA SER A 104 -29.61 31.16 -15.18
C SER A 104 -30.11 32.31 -16.03
N GLU A 105 -29.23 32.90 -16.85
CA GLU A 105 -29.61 33.95 -17.79
C GLU A 105 -30.57 33.42 -18.87
N THR A 106 -30.43 32.14 -19.21
CA THR A 106 -31.30 31.43 -20.16
C THR A 106 -31.84 30.15 -19.53
N PRO A 107 -33.08 29.73 -19.86
CA PRO A 107 -33.60 28.45 -19.38
C PRO A 107 -32.70 27.30 -19.87
N SER A 108 -32.06 26.59 -18.95
CA SER A 108 -31.29 25.39 -19.29
C SER A 108 -32.27 24.32 -19.77
N GLN A 109 -32.14 23.89 -21.03
CA GLN A 109 -32.93 22.77 -21.57
C GLN A 109 -32.23 21.42 -21.40
N THR A 110 -30.94 21.45 -21.05
CA THR A 110 -30.07 20.28 -21.00
C THR A 110 -29.31 20.24 -19.68
N LEU A 111 -29.03 19.03 -19.22
CA LEU A 111 -28.13 18.79 -18.09
C LEU A 111 -26.72 19.29 -18.44
N ARG A 112 -26.08 20.00 -17.52
CA ARG A 112 -24.66 20.36 -17.63
C ARG A 112 -23.90 19.64 -16.53
N CYS A 113 -22.73 19.11 -16.85
CA CYS A 113 -21.91 18.40 -15.88
C CYS A 113 -20.42 18.63 -16.11
N GLN A 114 -19.67 18.51 -15.03
CA GLN A 114 -18.22 18.38 -15.07
C GLN A 114 -17.77 17.58 -13.85
N GLY A 115 -16.71 16.81 -13.98
CA GLY A 115 -16.22 16.03 -12.86
C GLY A 115 -14.95 15.27 -13.14
N GLN A 116 -14.47 14.62 -12.09
CA GLN A 116 -13.28 13.79 -12.08
C GLN A 116 -13.58 12.52 -11.31
N LEU A 117 -13.12 11.40 -11.87
CA LEU A 117 -13.08 10.10 -11.22
C LEU A 117 -11.63 9.66 -11.08
N VAL A 118 -11.31 9.07 -9.94
CA VAL A 118 -9.98 8.54 -9.66
C VAL A 118 -10.11 7.06 -9.36
N PHE A 119 -9.50 6.23 -10.22
CA PHE A 119 -9.44 4.79 -10.08
C PHE A 119 -8.03 4.34 -9.72
N PRO A 120 -7.85 3.22 -8.99
CA PRO A 120 -6.55 2.57 -8.96
C PRO A 120 -6.20 2.03 -10.35
N CYS A 121 -4.92 2.14 -10.75
CA CYS A 121 -4.44 1.51 -11.98
C CYS A 121 -4.41 -0.01 -11.78
N ILE A 122 -5.42 -0.72 -12.26
CA ILE A 122 -5.52 -2.18 -12.23
C ILE A 122 -5.87 -2.62 -13.66
N PRO A 123 -4.86 -3.04 -14.46
CA PRO A 123 -5.03 -3.45 -15.84
C PRO A 123 -6.22 -4.36 -16.11
N CYS A 124 -6.42 -5.39 -15.29
CA CYS A 124 -7.46 -6.39 -15.52
C CYS A 124 -8.89 -5.83 -15.38
N LEU A 125 -9.06 -4.62 -14.79
CA LEU A 125 -10.35 -3.96 -14.57
C LEU A 125 -10.72 -2.95 -15.67
N SER A 126 -9.98 -2.90 -16.78
CA SER A 126 -10.25 -1.94 -17.87
C SER A 126 -11.69 -2.01 -18.39
N ARG A 127 -12.28 -3.21 -18.46
CA ARG A 127 -13.67 -3.43 -18.86
C ARG A 127 -14.67 -2.99 -17.79
N ASP A 128 -14.40 -3.29 -16.51
CA ASP A 128 -15.26 -2.86 -15.40
C ASP A 128 -15.31 -1.33 -15.31
N TYR A 129 -14.16 -0.67 -15.49
CA TYR A 129 -14.09 0.79 -15.52
C TYR A 129 -14.82 1.36 -16.72
N LEU A 130 -14.68 0.76 -17.91
CA LEU A 130 -15.46 1.15 -19.09
C LEU A 130 -16.97 1.05 -18.83
N GLN A 131 -17.44 -0.06 -18.25
CA GLN A 131 -18.85 -0.27 -17.95
C GLN A 131 -19.38 0.78 -16.96
N GLN A 132 -18.59 1.11 -15.94
CA GLN A 132 -18.92 2.14 -14.97
C GLN A 132 -19.01 3.53 -15.63
N LEU A 133 -18.04 3.89 -16.48
CA LEU A 133 -18.03 5.15 -17.22
C LEU A 133 -19.17 5.24 -18.23
N ALA A 134 -19.43 4.19 -19.00
CA ALA A 134 -20.55 4.14 -19.95
C ALA A 134 -21.89 4.33 -19.24
N SER A 135 -22.07 3.68 -18.08
CA SER A 135 -23.26 3.84 -17.24
C SER A 135 -23.40 5.26 -16.70
N LEU A 136 -22.28 5.88 -16.29
CA LEU A 136 -22.26 7.26 -15.82
C LEU A 136 -22.62 8.24 -16.94
N PHE A 137 -22.00 8.11 -18.11
CA PHE A 137 -22.26 9.02 -19.22
C PHE A 137 -23.67 8.88 -19.76
N ALA A 138 -24.23 7.67 -19.80
CA ALA A 138 -25.65 7.46 -20.09
C ALA A 138 -26.55 8.15 -19.04
N LEU A 139 -26.23 8.06 -17.74
CA LEU A 139 -26.94 8.78 -16.69
C LEU A 139 -26.82 10.31 -16.85
N LEU A 140 -25.71 10.80 -17.39
CA LEU A 140 -25.47 12.21 -17.70
C LEU A 140 -26.00 12.62 -19.09
N THR A 141 -26.88 11.82 -19.70
CA THR A 141 -27.53 12.08 -21.00
C THR A 141 -26.59 12.07 -22.22
N HIS A 142 -25.41 11.46 -22.08
CA HIS A 142 -24.40 11.31 -23.12
C HIS A 142 -23.98 9.84 -23.26
N PRO A 143 -24.88 8.92 -23.68
CA PRO A 143 -24.51 7.52 -23.88
C PRO A 143 -23.40 7.39 -24.93
N LEU A 144 -22.45 6.49 -24.67
CA LEU A 144 -21.38 6.20 -25.62
C LEU A 144 -21.92 5.39 -26.80
N THR A 145 -21.52 5.75 -28.02
CA THR A 145 -21.66 4.86 -29.18
C THR A 145 -20.70 3.68 -29.05
N GLN A 146 -20.93 2.62 -29.82
CA GLN A 146 -20.03 1.46 -29.83
C GLN A 146 -18.58 1.85 -30.15
N THR A 147 -18.37 2.66 -31.19
CA THR A 147 -17.03 3.14 -31.56
C THR A 147 -16.38 3.98 -30.46
N GLN A 148 -17.15 4.84 -29.79
CA GLN A 148 -16.63 5.62 -28.66
C GLN A 148 -16.25 4.72 -27.48
N ALA A 149 -17.07 3.70 -27.18
CA ALA A 149 -16.77 2.73 -26.13
C ALA A 149 -15.51 1.91 -26.43
N GLU A 150 -15.32 1.48 -27.68
CA GLU A 150 -14.11 0.76 -28.12
C GLU A 150 -12.85 1.64 -28.03
N GLN A 151 -12.93 2.89 -28.50
CA GLN A 151 -11.83 3.86 -28.38
C GLN A 151 -11.47 4.16 -26.93
N LEU A 152 -12.49 4.36 -26.09
CA LEU A 152 -12.31 4.61 -24.66
C LEU A 152 -11.69 3.38 -23.97
N HIS A 153 -12.14 2.17 -24.31
CA HIS A 153 -11.58 0.93 -23.76
C HIS A 153 -10.09 0.77 -24.09
N HIS A 154 -9.72 0.99 -25.35
CA HIS A 154 -8.32 0.94 -25.78
C HIS A 154 -7.47 1.95 -25.01
N ARG A 155 -7.95 3.19 -24.85
CA ARG A 155 -7.22 4.21 -24.07
C ARG A 155 -7.11 3.84 -22.59
N LEU A 156 -8.19 3.34 -21.99
CA LEU A 156 -8.18 2.87 -20.60
C LEU A 156 -7.12 1.77 -20.41
N GLN A 157 -7.10 0.77 -21.30
CA GLN A 157 -6.13 -0.32 -21.21
C GLN A 157 -4.69 0.22 -21.23
N GLN A 158 -4.36 1.07 -22.20
CA GLN A 158 -3.02 1.65 -22.33
C GLN A 158 -2.59 2.43 -21.08
N GLU A 159 -3.47 3.29 -20.55
CA GLU A 159 -3.16 4.11 -19.38
C GLU A 159 -3.08 3.27 -18.09
N LEU A 160 -3.94 2.25 -17.95
CA LEU A 160 -3.88 1.34 -16.81
C LEU A 160 -2.60 0.51 -16.81
N ASP A 161 -2.21 -0.04 -17.96
CA ASP A 161 -0.98 -0.82 -18.13
C ASP A 161 0.25 0.05 -17.83
N SER A 162 0.33 1.23 -18.45
CA SER A 162 1.44 2.16 -18.25
C SER A 162 1.53 2.63 -16.80
N GLY A 163 0.39 3.00 -16.20
CA GLY A 163 0.37 3.47 -14.82
C GLY A 163 0.75 2.39 -13.82
N PHE A 164 0.24 1.16 -13.98
CA PHE A 164 0.56 0.04 -13.10
C PHE A 164 2.01 -0.41 -13.20
N LEU A 165 2.57 -0.44 -14.42
CA LEU A 165 3.98 -0.75 -14.65
C LEU A 165 4.90 0.30 -14.00
N LEU A 166 4.56 1.58 -14.12
CA LEU A 166 5.32 2.66 -13.49
C LEU A 166 5.26 2.60 -11.97
N SER A 167 4.07 2.34 -11.41
CA SER A 167 3.87 2.10 -9.98
C SER A 167 2.50 1.45 -9.75
N PRO A 168 2.40 0.36 -8.99
CA PRO A 168 1.09 -0.18 -8.60
C PRO A 168 0.21 0.81 -7.80
N GLN A 169 0.80 1.86 -7.23
CA GLN A 169 0.08 2.89 -6.48
C GLN A 169 -0.37 4.06 -7.37
N SER A 170 -0.09 4.03 -8.67
CA SER A 170 -0.60 4.98 -9.66
C SER A 170 -2.13 5.05 -9.63
N ARG A 171 -2.65 6.20 -10.07
CA ARG A 171 -4.08 6.46 -10.18
C ARG A 171 -4.44 6.87 -11.59
N LEU A 172 -5.52 6.29 -12.11
CA LEU A 172 -6.14 6.71 -13.35
C LEU A 172 -7.10 7.87 -13.03
N LEU A 173 -6.83 9.04 -13.60
CA LEU A 173 -7.70 10.20 -13.54
C LEU A 173 -8.55 10.27 -14.81
N VAL A 174 -9.87 10.25 -14.64
CA VAL A 174 -10.84 10.45 -15.73
C VAL A 174 -11.54 11.78 -15.48
N SER A 175 -11.22 12.78 -16.30
CA SER A 175 -11.88 14.09 -16.27
C SER A 175 -12.94 14.16 -17.35
N TYR A 176 -14.11 14.70 -17.05
CA TYR A 176 -15.18 14.87 -18.02
C TYR A 176 -15.91 16.20 -17.86
N ALA A 177 -16.44 16.73 -18.96
CA ALA A 177 -17.28 17.93 -18.96
C ALA A 177 -18.23 17.96 -20.16
N SER A 178 -19.45 18.47 -19.96
CA SER A 178 -20.38 18.78 -21.04
C SER A 178 -19.73 19.79 -22.00
N ASN A 179 -19.81 19.51 -23.30
CA ASN A 179 -19.34 20.44 -24.32
C ASN A 179 -20.29 21.64 -24.46
N PRO A 180 -19.85 22.75 -25.07
CA PRO A 180 -20.75 23.83 -25.44
C PRO A 180 -21.93 23.32 -26.28
N PRO A 181 -23.13 23.95 -26.17
CA PRO A 181 -24.33 23.51 -26.89
C PRO A 181 -24.16 23.35 -28.40
N SER A 182 -23.27 24.16 -29.01
CA SER A 182 -22.96 24.10 -30.45
C SER A 182 -22.22 22.83 -30.88
N GLN A 183 -21.49 22.19 -29.95
CA GLN A 183 -20.73 20.96 -30.21
C GLN A 183 -21.50 19.72 -29.71
N GLY A 184 -22.25 19.86 -28.62
CA GLY A 184 -22.97 18.75 -28.00
C GLY A 184 -22.04 17.65 -27.44
N GLY A 185 -22.62 16.73 -26.67
CA GLY A 185 -21.87 15.64 -26.06
C GLY A 185 -21.03 16.03 -24.85
N LEU A 186 -20.09 15.14 -24.49
CA LEU A 186 -19.23 15.24 -23.32
C LEU A 186 -17.78 15.01 -23.74
N SER A 187 -16.90 15.92 -23.32
CA SER A 187 -15.45 15.73 -23.38
C SER A 187 -15.03 14.78 -22.27
N CYS A 188 -14.11 13.86 -22.58
CA CYS A 188 -13.53 12.93 -21.63
C CYS A 188 -12.02 12.86 -21.87
N GLN A 189 -11.25 13.09 -20.81
CA GLN A 189 -9.80 12.99 -20.82
C GLN A 189 -9.37 11.96 -19.77
N ILE A 190 -8.47 11.07 -20.17
CA ILE A 190 -7.85 10.08 -19.29
C ILE A 190 -6.37 10.41 -19.16
N SER A 191 -5.86 10.36 -17.94
CA SER A 191 -4.43 10.43 -17.66
C SER A 191 -4.06 9.56 -16.46
N VAL A 192 -2.79 9.17 -16.38
CA VAL A 192 -2.20 8.60 -15.17
C VAL A 192 -1.62 9.70 -14.30
N VAL A 193 -1.91 9.60 -13.01
CA VAL A 193 -1.29 10.41 -11.96
C VAL A 193 -0.50 9.50 -11.04
N THR A 194 0.80 9.75 -10.97
CA THR A 194 1.70 9.13 -10.00
C THR A 194 2.01 10.13 -8.90
N ARG A 195 1.89 9.72 -7.64
CA ARG A 195 2.46 10.50 -6.54
C ARG A 195 3.88 10.02 -6.29
N SER A 196 4.85 10.92 -6.37
CA SER A 196 6.22 10.55 -5.99
C SER A 196 6.24 10.09 -4.54
N LEU A 197 7.12 9.15 -4.19
CA LEU A 197 7.30 8.71 -2.81
C LEU A 197 7.67 9.90 -1.90
N ALA A 198 8.43 10.86 -2.42
CA ALA A 198 8.78 12.09 -1.71
C ALA A 198 7.54 12.91 -1.31
N ASP A 199 6.61 13.15 -2.24
CA ASP A 199 5.38 13.91 -1.96
C ASP A 199 4.48 13.18 -0.96
N GLN A 200 4.38 11.86 -1.08
CA GLN A 200 3.60 11.03 -0.14
C GLN A 200 4.17 11.14 1.28
N SER A 201 5.48 10.99 1.41
CA SER A 201 6.18 11.01 2.69
C SER A 201 6.09 12.40 3.36
N GLN A 202 6.28 13.48 2.59
CA GLN A 202 6.10 14.84 3.09
C GLN A 202 4.66 15.13 3.53
N THR A 203 3.67 14.59 2.82
CA THR A 203 2.27 14.75 3.20
C THR A 203 1.97 14.03 4.52
N ILE A 204 2.47 12.80 4.69
CA ILE A 204 2.33 12.02 5.93
C ILE A 204 2.96 12.77 7.11
N LEU A 205 4.21 13.25 6.95
CA LEU A 205 4.91 13.98 8.01
C LEU A 205 4.21 15.29 8.39
N ARG A 206 3.70 16.06 7.41
CA ARG A 206 2.92 17.28 7.70
C ARG A 206 1.62 17.00 8.47
N GLN A 207 1.00 15.86 8.22
CA GLN A 207 -0.24 15.44 8.89
C GLN A 207 0.03 14.78 10.25
N THR A 208 1.29 14.43 10.55
CA THR A 208 1.68 13.64 11.71
C THR A 208 2.86 14.27 12.45
N PRO A 209 2.66 15.38 13.19
CA PRO A 209 3.76 16.17 13.77
C PRO A 209 4.66 15.42 14.78
N ASN A 210 4.23 14.26 15.32
CA ASN A 210 5.03 13.40 16.21
C ASN A 210 5.23 11.99 15.62
N TYR A 211 5.43 11.90 14.30
CA TYR A 211 5.43 10.65 13.54
C TYR A 211 6.26 9.51 14.17
N LEU A 212 7.52 9.79 14.58
CA LEU A 212 8.43 8.77 15.14
C LEU A 212 8.05 8.30 16.56
N GLN A 213 7.25 9.08 17.29
CA GLN A 213 6.84 8.79 18.66
C GLN A 213 5.43 8.20 18.73
N MET A 214 4.68 8.25 17.62
CA MET A 214 3.29 7.82 17.55
C MET A 214 3.14 6.30 17.61
N PHE A 215 4.14 5.56 17.13
CA PHE A 215 4.04 4.13 16.94
C PHE A 215 4.92 3.38 17.95
N GLY A 216 4.34 2.33 18.56
CA GLY A 216 5.08 1.44 19.45
C GLY A 216 6.06 0.53 18.72
N PRO A 217 7.02 -0.08 19.43
CA PRO A 217 7.89 -1.10 18.85
C PRO A 217 7.09 -2.30 18.32
N LEU A 218 7.64 -2.94 17.29
CA LEU A 218 7.21 -4.28 16.88
C LEU A 218 7.86 -5.29 17.83
N THR A 219 7.05 -6.08 18.54
CA THR A 219 7.53 -6.96 19.60
C THR A 219 8.47 -8.03 19.04
N LYS A 220 8.15 -8.63 17.89
CA LYS A 220 9.02 -9.64 17.26
C LYS A 220 10.43 -9.11 16.97
N VAL A 221 10.53 -7.86 16.54
CA VAL A 221 11.82 -7.21 16.23
C VAL A 221 12.70 -7.16 17.48
N LEU A 222 12.14 -6.73 18.61
CA LEU A 222 12.87 -6.67 19.88
C LEU A 222 13.30 -8.05 20.36
N ASP A 223 12.38 -9.02 20.35
CA ASP A 223 12.65 -10.38 20.85
C ASP A 223 13.75 -11.07 20.03
N VAL A 224 13.70 -10.94 18.70
CA VAL A 224 14.75 -11.50 17.83
C VAL A 224 16.10 -10.85 18.11
N ALA A 225 16.17 -9.52 18.22
CA ALA A 225 17.42 -8.83 18.54
C ALA A 225 17.99 -9.25 19.91
N GLN A 226 17.14 -9.40 20.93
CA GLN A 226 17.55 -9.86 22.26
C GLN A 226 18.02 -11.31 22.27
N SER A 227 17.45 -12.17 21.42
CA SER A 227 17.89 -13.56 21.29
C SER A 227 19.30 -13.71 20.71
N LEU A 228 19.81 -12.70 20.01
CA LEU A 228 21.18 -12.66 19.48
C LEU A 228 22.25 -12.31 20.51
N SER A 229 21.83 -11.98 21.73
CA SER A 229 22.69 -11.94 22.91
C SER A 229 22.50 -13.23 23.73
N PRO A 230 22.78 -14.44 23.19
CA PRO A 230 22.74 -15.63 24.02
C PRO A 230 23.78 -15.49 25.14
N PRO A 231 23.68 -16.30 26.22
CA PRO A 231 24.66 -16.33 27.30
C PRO A 231 25.98 -16.97 26.84
N LEU A 232 26.59 -16.46 25.77
CA LEU A 232 28.02 -16.63 25.54
C LEU A 232 28.76 -15.91 26.66
N SER A 233 29.90 -16.45 27.07
CA SER A 233 30.80 -15.80 28.04
C SER A 233 32.03 -15.30 27.30
N PRO A 234 32.22 -13.97 27.18
CA PRO A 234 31.30 -12.88 27.57
C PRO A 234 30.14 -12.70 26.57
N PRO A 235 28.98 -12.17 27.02
CA PRO A 235 27.86 -11.88 26.12
C PRO A 235 28.27 -10.75 25.17
N LEU A 236 27.85 -10.85 23.91
CA LEU A 236 28.06 -9.78 22.94
C LEU A 236 27.35 -8.52 23.42
N SER A 237 28.07 -7.39 23.45
CA SER A 237 27.45 -6.12 23.75
C SER A 237 26.54 -5.68 22.59
N PRO A 238 25.46 -4.92 22.84
CA PRO A 238 24.63 -4.36 21.77
C PRO A 238 25.46 -3.56 20.75
N GLN A 239 26.51 -2.87 21.21
CA GLN A 239 27.38 -2.06 20.35
C GLN A 239 28.17 -2.91 19.34
N ASP A 240 28.49 -4.16 19.70
CA ASP A 240 29.21 -5.13 18.87
C ASP A 240 28.26 -5.98 17.99
N THR A 241 26.96 -5.64 17.98
CA THR A 241 25.94 -6.35 17.21
C THR A 241 25.39 -5.44 16.11
N PRO A 242 26.07 -5.32 14.96
CA PRO A 242 25.63 -4.48 13.85
C PRO A 242 24.36 -5.03 13.20
N ILE A 243 23.36 -4.16 13.06
CA ILE A 243 22.03 -4.47 12.52
C ILE A 243 21.81 -3.65 11.25
N LEU A 244 21.39 -4.34 10.18
CA LEU A 244 20.85 -3.70 8.99
C LEU A 244 19.33 -3.58 9.14
N VAL A 245 18.77 -2.38 9.02
CA VAL A 245 17.32 -2.16 8.93
C VAL A 245 16.99 -1.52 7.60
N ALA A 246 16.21 -2.18 6.75
CA ALA A 246 15.74 -1.59 5.49
C ALA A 246 14.22 -1.42 5.49
N GLY A 247 13.74 -0.31 4.90
CA GLY A 247 12.32 0.08 4.95
C GLY A 247 11.95 0.69 6.30
N VAL A 248 12.75 1.64 6.78
CA VAL A 248 12.66 2.15 8.16
C VAL A 248 11.30 2.79 8.45
N GLY A 249 10.72 3.51 7.49
CA GLY A 249 9.38 4.10 7.51
C GLY A 249 9.09 4.83 8.82
N THR A 250 8.24 4.21 9.64
CA THR A 250 7.81 4.72 10.97
C THR A 250 8.86 4.61 12.08
N ALA A 251 10.03 4.04 11.77
CA ALA A 251 11.14 3.73 12.68
C ALA A 251 10.82 2.72 13.79
N GLN A 252 9.66 2.05 13.78
CA GLN A 252 9.27 1.04 14.79
C GLN A 252 10.27 -0.11 14.92
N SER A 253 11.00 -0.41 13.85
CA SER A 253 12.00 -1.50 13.81
C SER A 253 13.42 -1.04 14.14
N ALA A 254 13.72 0.27 14.06
CA ALA A 254 15.07 0.79 14.22
C ALA A 254 15.26 1.55 15.54
N LEU A 255 14.33 2.44 15.86
CA LEU A 255 14.45 3.35 17.02
C LEU A 255 14.57 2.62 18.36
N PRO A 256 13.70 1.63 18.65
CA PRO A 256 13.74 0.93 19.93
C PRO A 256 15.04 0.13 20.13
N LEU A 257 15.62 -0.38 19.04
CA LEU A 257 16.90 -1.08 19.08
C LEU A 257 18.08 -0.12 19.30
N ALA A 258 18.08 1.03 18.62
CA ALA A 258 19.11 2.05 18.81
C ALA A 258 19.11 2.57 20.27
N GLN A 259 17.92 2.72 20.86
CA GLN A 259 17.75 3.08 22.28
C GLN A 259 18.29 2.01 23.24
N GLN A 260 18.36 0.74 22.82
CA GLN A 260 18.99 -0.34 23.58
C GLN A 260 20.52 -0.44 23.33
N GLY A 261 21.09 0.45 22.51
CA GLY A 261 22.52 0.54 22.25
C GLY A 261 23.01 -0.29 21.06
N PHE A 262 22.12 -0.93 20.30
CA PHE A 262 22.50 -1.64 19.07
C PHE A 262 23.02 -0.67 18.01
N THR A 263 24.07 -1.05 17.30
CA THR A 263 24.55 -0.27 16.15
C THR A 263 23.70 -0.58 14.91
N ILE A 264 23.11 0.45 14.32
CA ILE A 264 22.14 0.28 13.21
C ILE A 264 22.60 1.03 11.97
N ASP A 265 22.65 0.31 10.84
CA ASP A 265 22.65 0.91 9.51
C ASP A 265 21.23 0.83 8.95
N ALA A 266 20.59 1.99 8.80
CA ALA A 266 19.17 2.13 8.46
C ALA A 266 19.02 2.69 7.04
N LEU A 267 18.29 1.99 6.17
CA LEU A 267 18.03 2.39 4.78
C LEU A 267 16.55 2.67 4.56
N ASP A 268 16.25 3.82 3.98
CA ASP A 268 14.90 4.16 3.56
C ASP A 268 14.89 4.78 2.15
N LEU A 269 13.97 4.33 1.31
CA LEU A 269 13.79 4.86 -0.04
C LEU A 269 13.25 6.30 -0.02
N ALA A 270 12.51 6.69 1.02
CA ALA A 270 11.90 8.01 1.14
C ALA A 270 12.85 9.00 1.83
N PRO A 271 13.37 10.03 1.12
CA PRO A 271 14.33 10.97 1.70
C PRO A 271 13.77 11.74 2.89
N ALA A 272 12.47 12.01 2.90
CA ALA A 272 11.81 12.75 3.98
C ALA A 272 11.78 11.96 5.30
N PHE A 273 11.51 10.65 5.27
CA PHE A 273 11.55 9.81 6.47
C PHE A 273 12.99 9.63 6.97
N ALA A 274 13.93 9.38 6.05
CA ALA A 274 15.35 9.29 6.39
C ALA A 274 15.86 10.58 7.05
N GLN A 275 15.51 11.75 6.50
CA GLN A 275 15.90 13.05 7.08
C GLN A 275 15.30 13.26 8.47
N GLN A 276 14.00 12.98 8.65
CA GLN A 276 13.34 13.12 9.94
C GLN A 276 13.99 12.23 11.00
N LEU A 277 14.32 10.98 10.64
CA LEU A 277 14.99 10.06 11.54
C LEU A 277 16.40 10.53 11.89
N ARG A 278 17.20 10.98 10.91
CA ARG A 278 18.53 11.55 11.16
C ARG A 278 18.50 12.70 12.16
N GLN A 279 17.55 13.63 12.00
CA GLN A 279 17.42 14.76 12.90
C GLN A 279 17.15 14.29 14.33
N TRP A 280 16.18 13.38 14.49
CA TRP A 280 15.80 12.85 15.80
C TRP A 280 16.93 12.09 16.50
N THR A 281 17.71 11.32 15.73
CA THR A 281 18.79 10.49 16.28
C THR A 281 20.04 11.30 16.62
N GLN A 282 20.29 12.41 15.89
CA GLN A 282 21.32 13.39 16.24
C GLN A 282 21.01 14.10 17.56
N GLU A 283 19.75 14.50 17.76
CA GLU A 283 19.31 15.16 19.02
C GLU A 283 19.50 14.25 20.25
N GLN A 284 19.36 12.93 20.09
CA GLN A 284 19.45 11.95 21.17
C GLN A 284 20.78 11.19 21.25
N THR A 285 21.72 11.45 20.33
CA THR A 285 23.02 10.74 20.25
C THR A 285 22.85 9.21 20.18
N LEU A 286 21.94 8.74 19.32
CA LEU A 286 21.67 7.31 19.17
C LEU A 286 22.61 6.64 18.15
N PRO A 287 22.99 5.36 18.35
CA PRO A 287 23.92 4.61 17.50
C PRO A 287 23.27 4.12 16.19
N ILE A 288 22.75 5.05 15.38
CA ILE A 288 22.06 4.76 14.12
C ILE A 288 22.55 5.66 12.99
N THR A 289 23.04 5.03 11.93
CA THR A 289 23.40 5.66 10.66
C THR A 289 22.22 5.51 9.72
N VAL A 290 21.71 6.60 9.16
CA VAL A 290 20.53 6.56 8.28
C VAL A 290 20.88 7.05 6.89
N VAL A 291 20.68 6.20 5.89
CA VAL A 291 20.96 6.48 4.47
C VAL A 291 19.66 6.44 3.68
N SER A 292 19.53 7.36 2.71
CA SER A 292 18.37 7.41 1.81
C SER A 292 18.70 6.65 0.53
N GLU A 293 18.47 5.34 0.50
CA GLU A 293 18.84 4.46 -0.61
C GLU A 293 17.73 3.42 -0.84
N ASP A 294 17.65 2.91 -2.08
CA ASP A 294 16.77 1.80 -2.42
C ASP A 294 17.47 0.46 -2.16
N ILE A 295 17.00 -0.31 -1.18
CA ILE A 295 17.50 -1.67 -0.94
C ILE A 295 17.36 -2.59 -2.15
N LEU A 296 16.43 -2.28 -3.06
CA LEU A 296 16.17 -3.02 -4.29
C LEU A 296 17.05 -2.58 -5.46
N ASP A 297 17.74 -1.44 -5.38
CA ASP A 297 18.63 -0.98 -6.47
C ASP A 297 19.78 -1.99 -6.66
N PRO A 298 19.94 -2.61 -7.85
CA PRO A 298 21.01 -3.56 -8.11
C PRO A 298 22.41 -2.95 -7.96
N LEU A 299 22.56 -1.62 -8.04
CA LEU A 299 23.83 -0.92 -7.85
C LEU A 299 24.16 -0.65 -6.38
N LEU A 300 23.17 -0.71 -5.48
CA LEU A 300 23.42 -0.60 -4.05
C LEU A 300 24.20 -1.82 -3.56
N THR A 301 25.43 -1.56 -3.12
CA THR A 301 26.30 -2.59 -2.55
C THR A 301 26.28 -2.51 -1.03
N LEU A 302 25.78 -3.56 -0.38
CA LEU A 302 25.93 -3.75 1.06
C LEU A 302 27.32 -4.31 1.35
N LYS A 303 27.93 -3.92 2.47
CA LYS A 303 29.21 -4.49 2.89
C LYS A 303 29.01 -5.98 3.24
N SER A 304 29.84 -6.83 2.66
CA SER A 304 29.78 -8.28 2.83
C SER A 304 30.06 -8.69 4.28
N GLN A 305 29.29 -9.64 4.79
CA GLN A 305 29.44 -10.23 6.13
C GLN A 305 29.58 -9.20 7.28
N GLN A 306 28.94 -8.03 7.16
CA GLN A 306 29.00 -7.01 8.21
C GLN A 306 28.00 -7.29 9.33
N TYR A 307 26.78 -7.72 8.99
CA TYR A 307 25.65 -7.67 9.90
C TYR A 307 25.39 -8.99 10.60
N ARG A 308 25.05 -8.92 11.90
CA ARG A 308 24.56 -10.08 12.67
C ARG A 308 23.06 -10.26 12.55
N LEU A 309 22.34 -9.16 12.31
CA LEU A 309 20.90 -9.13 12.11
C LEU A 309 20.53 -8.25 10.92
N GLY A 310 19.72 -8.77 10.02
CA GLY A 310 19.01 -8.00 8.99
C GLY A 310 17.52 -7.92 9.34
N ILE A 311 16.92 -6.75 9.21
CA ILE A 311 15.50 -6.51 9.49
C ILE A 311 14.88 -5.80 8.31
N LEU A 312 13.95 -6.46 7.63
CA LEU A 312 13.24 -5.92 6.48
C LEU A 312 11.74 -5.96 6.77
N THR A 313 11.26 -4.96 7.51
CA THR A 313 9.84 -4.78 7.79
C THR A 313 9.19 -3.98 6.67
N ASP A 314 8.11 -4.51 6.10
CA ASP A 314 7.27 -3.84 5.09
C ASP A 314 7.97 -3.54 3.75
N VAL A 315 9.06 -4.27 3.47
CA VAL A 315 9.78 -4.24 2.18
C VAL A 315 9.24 -5.32 1.24
N ALA A 316 9.26 -6.59 1.67
CA ALA A 316 8.85 -7.72 0.83
C ALA A 316 7.39 -7.63 0.32
N PRO A 317 6.41 -7.10 1.08
CA PRO A 317 5.05 -6.89 0.58
C PRO A 317 4.91 -5.94 -0.61
N ARG A 318 5.98 -5.20 -0.97
CA ARG A 318 6.00 -4.23 -2.08
C ARG A 318 6.68 -4.76 -3.34
N LEU A 319 7.29 -5.94 -3.25
CA LEU A 319 7.98 -6.56 -4.37
C LEU A 319 7.00 -6.92 -5.49
N ALA A 320 7.50 -7.02 -6.71
CA ALA A 320 6.66 -7.39 -7.85
C ALA A 320 6.29 -8.88 -7.81
N ASP A 321 7.25 -9.74 -7.47
CA ASP A 321 7.17 -11.20 -7.63
C ASP A 321 8.25 -11.93 -6.81
N VAL A 322 8.34 -13.25 -7.01
CA VAL A 322 9.29 -14.17 -6.36
C VAL A 322 10.74 -13.88 -6.79
N ASP A 323 10.97 -13.46 -8.03
CA ASP A 323 12.31 -13.18 -8.53
C ASP A 323 12.89 -11.94 -7.84
N ALA A 324 12.06 -10.90 -7.63
CA ALA A 324 12.44 -9.73 -6.84
C ALA A 324 12.71 -10.09 -5.37
N LEU A 325 11.96 -11.04 -4.79
CA LEU A 325 12.21 -11.55 -3.44
C LEU A 325 13.53 -12.31 -3.36
N GLU A 326 13.85 -13.12 -4.36
CA GLU A 326 15.12 -13.84 -4.45
C GLU A 326 16.30 -12.88 -4.50
N GLN A 327 16.24 -11.85 -5.35
CA GLN A 327 17.31 -10.85 -5.47
C GLN A 327 17.54 -10.10 -4.16
N LEU A 328 16.47 -9.71 -3.47
CA LEU A 328 16.54 -9.06 -2.17
C LEU A 328 17.18 -9.98 -1.12
N LEU A 329 16.68 -11.22 -1.01
CA LEU A 329 17.18 -12.19 -0.04
C LEU A 329 18.64 -12.57 -0.29
N ALA A 330 19.05 -12.73 -1.56
CA ALA A 330 20.44 -12.99 -1.93
C ALA A 330 21.36 -11.82 -1.53
N LYS A 331 20.96 -10.57 -1.82
CA LYS A 331 21.70 -9.36 -1.45
C LYS A 331 21.91 -9.27 0.06
N VAL A 332 20.87 -9.53 0.84
CA VAL A 332 20.96 -9.46 2.31
C VAL A 332 21.73 -10.66 2.89
N ALA A 333 21.57 -11.86 2.31
CA ALA A 333 22.36 -13.03 2.71
C ALA A 333 23.87 -12.82 2.53
N GLN A 334 24.31 -12.05 1.53
CA GLN A 334 25.71 -11.67 1.36
C GLN A 334 26.20 -10.69 2.43
N ALA A 335 25.32 -9.78 2.87
CA ALA A 335 25.64 -8.78 3.88
C ALA A 335 25.66 -9.34 5.32
N LEU A 336 25.00 -10.48 5.54
CA LEU A 336 24.97 -11.17 6.83
C LEU A 336 26.24 -11.99 7.07
N GLN A 337 26.69 -11.99 8.32
CA GLN A 337 27.70 -12.91 8.82
C GLN A 337 27.20 -14.36 8.73
N PRO A 338 28.10 -15.36 8.60
CA PRO A 338 27.76 -16.77 8.83
C PRO A 338 27.05 -16.93 10.19
N GLY A 339 25.94 -17.68 10.21
CA GLY A 339 25.09 -17.82 11.40
C GLY A 339 24.22 -16.59 11.73
N GLY A 340 24.36 -15.48 10.98
CA GLY A 340 23.57 -14.27 11.13
C GLY A 340 22.08 -14.49 10.87
N THR A 341 21.24 -13.65 11.46
CA THR A 341 19.78 -13.78 11.39
C THR A 341 19.18 -12.73 10.45
N LEU A 342 18.12 -13.10 9.75
CA LEU A 342 17.31 -12.21 8.92
C LEU A 342 15.85 -12.32 9.36
N LEU A 343 15.27 -11.21 9.79
CA LEU A 343 13.85 -11.09 10.07
C LEU A 343 13.18 -10.30 8.94
N ILE A 344 12.22 -10.94 8.27
CA ILE A 344 11.38 -10.29 7.25
C ILE A 344 9.91 -10.50 7.59
N ASN A 345 9.04 -9.66 7.02
CA ASN A 345 7.62 -9.98 6.92
C ASN A 345 7.16 -10.02 5.47
N LEU A 346 6.23 -10.93 5.14
CA LEU A 346 5.61 -11.01 3.83
C LEU A 346 4.21 -11.61 3.92
N PHE A 347 3.37 -11.40 2.90
CA PHE A 347 2.04 -12.01 2.89
C PHE A 347 2.11 -13.45 2.39
N LEU A 348 1.60 -14.37 3.19
CA LEU A 348 1.39 -15.76 2.79
C LEU A 348 -0.08 -16.02 2.51
N ALA A 349 -0.33 -16.80 1.45
CA ALA A 349 -1.65 -17.34 1.13
C ALA A 349 -1.62 -18.88 1.04
N PRO A 350 -2.77 -19.54 1.23
CA PRO A 350 -2.94 -20.96 0.97
C PRO A 350 -2.62 -21.30 -0.49
N GLU A 351 -2.13 -22.51 -0.73
CA GLU A 351 -1.81 -23.00 -2.08
C GLU A 351 -3.08 -23.07 -2.95
N GLU A 352 -4.24 -23.29 -2.33
CA GLU A 352 -5.54 -23.41 -2.96
C GLU A 352 -6.09 -22.07 -3.47
N LEU A 353 -5.57 -20.94 -2.98
CA LEU A 353 -6.01 -19.63 -3.45
C LEU A 353 -5.55 -19.43 -4.90
N PRO A 354 -6.46 -19.25 -5.87
CA PRO A 354 -6.07 -19.16 -7.28
C PRO A 354 -5.32 -17.86 -7.57
N SER A 355 -4.20 -17.97 -8.29
CA SER A 355 -3.55 -16.79 -8.88
C SER A 355 -4.37 -16.29 -10.07
N THR A 356 -4.93 -15.11 -9.92
CA THR A 356 -5.70 -14.42 -10.96
C THR A 356 -5.17 -12.99 -11.10
N PRO A 357 -5.20 -12.38 -12.29
CA PRO A 357 -4.77 -10.99 -12.47
C PRO A 357 -5.45 -10.03 -11.48
N LEU A 358 -6.76 -10.21 -11.25
CA LEU A 358 -7.52 -9.41 -10.29
C LEU A 358 -6.92 -9.45 -8.88
N LEU A 359 -6.56 -10.63 -8.39
CA LEU A 359 -5.97 -10.77 -7.06
C LEU A 359 -4.58 -10.16 -7.01
N GLU A 360 -3.69 -10.58 -7.92
CA GLU A 360 -2.28 -10.19 -7.91
C GLU A 360 -2.11 -8.68 -8.09
N GLU A 361 -2.83 -8.09 -9.05
CA GLU A 361 -2.78 -6.65 -9.30
C GLU A 361 -3.37 -5.86 -8.13
N THR A 362 -4.53 -6.29 -7.60
CA THR A 362 -5.13 -5.63 -6.43
C THR A 362 -4.22 -5.70 -5.21
N ALA A 363 -3.61 -6.86 -4.94
CA ALA A 363 -2.68 -7.04 -3.84
C ALA A 363 -1.50 -6.06 -3.93
N ARG A 364 -0.92 -5.89 -5.12
CA ARG A 364 0.14 -4.92 -5.37
C ARG A 364 -0.30 -3.47 -5.17
N VAL A 365 -1.51 -3.09 -5.62
CA VAL A 365 -2.08 -1.75 -5.36
C VAL A 365 -2.14 -1.45 -3.85
N PHE A 366 -2.41 -2.47 -3.03
CA PHE A 366 -2.49 -2.35 -1.57
C PHE A 366 -1.18 -2.72 -0.84
N ASN A 367 -0.02 -2.76 -1.53
CA ASN A 367 1.28 -3.13 -0.94
C ASN A 367 1.23 -4.47 -0.19
N SER A 368 0.62 -5.47 -0.80
CA SER A 368 0.35 -6.76 -0.16
C SER A 368 0.71 -7.94 -1.08
N THR A 369 1.83 -7.86 -1.80
CA THR A 369 2.27 -8.91 -2.72
C THR A 369 2.26 -10.28 -2.04
N LEU A 370 1.62 -11.23 -2.71
CA LEU A 370 1.30 -12.55 -2.20
C LEU A 370 2.39 -13.55 -2.54
N PHE A 371 2.76 -14.37 -1.56
CA PHE A 371 3.64 -15.50 -1.74
C PHE A 371 2.99 -16.78 -1.22
N ARG A 372 3.41 -17.91 -1.78
CA ARG A 372 3.04 -19.24 -1.31
C ARG A 372 4.19 -19.89 -0.58
N ARG A 373 3.88 -20.83 0.31
CA ARG A 373 4.88 -21.56 1.09
C ARG A 373 5.73 -22.44 0.17
N SER A 374 5.12 -23.06 -0.85
CA SER A 374 5.82 -23.81 -1.88
C SER A 374 6.86 -22.96 -2.64
N GLN A 375 6.49 -21.73 -3.01
CA GLN A 375 7.39 -20.77 -3.66
C GLN A 375 8.55 -20.38 -2.75
N LEU A 376 8.26 -20.06 -1.50
CA LEU A 376 9.27 -19.72 -0.50
C LEU A 376 10.25 -20.88 -0.28
N GLN A 377 9.75 -22.11 -0.11
CA GLN A 377 10.61 -23.28 0.09
C GLN A 377 11.54 -23.50 -1.12
N SER A 378 10.99 -23.42 -2.34
CA SER A 378 11.80 -23.58 -3.57
C SER A 378 12.83 -22.47 -3.73
N LEU A 379 12.54 -21.26 -3.24
CA LEU A 379 13.47 -20.14 -3.23
C LEU A 379 14.57 -20.36 -2.20
N LEU A 380 14.22 -20.70 -0.96
CA LEU A 380 15.19 -20.90 0.12
C LEU A 380 16.13 -22.07 -0.16
N ASN A 381 15.70 -23.12 -0.85
CA ASN A 381 16.57 -24.23 -1.28
C ASN A 381 17.73 -23.79 -2.21
N ARG A 382 17.66 -22.60 -2.80
CA ARG A 382 18.67 -22.05 -3.73
C ARG A 382 19.49 -20.92 -3.10
N LEU A 383 19.12 -20.48 -1.90
CA LEU A 383 19.80 -19.44 -1.16
C LEU A 383 20.44 -20.04 0.09
N PRO A 384 21.51 -19.44 0.61
CA PRO A 384 22.14 -19.96 1.81
C PRO A 384 21.42 -19.45 3.07
N LEU A 385 20.09 -19.60 3.09
CA LEU A 385 19.20 -19.13 4.14
C LEU A 385 18.28 -20.28 4.55
N THR A 386 18.31 -20.63 5.82
CA THR A 386 17.40 -21.64 6.39
C THR A 386 16.26 -20.94 7.14
N LEU A 387 15.02 -21.37 6.91
CA LEU A 387 13.87 -20.92 7.71
C LEU A 387 13.93 -21.53 9.12
N ILE A 388 13.92 -20.66 10.14
CA ILE A 388 13.96 -21.05 11.55
C ILE A 388 12.56 -20.97 12.18
N ASP A 389 11.82 -19.91 11.85
CA ASP A 389 10.49 -19.65 12.42
C ASP A 389 9.60 -18.92 11.41
N GLU A 390 8.32 -19.31 11.35
CA GLU A 390 7.27 -18.66 10.58
C GLU A 390 6.05 -18.47 11.49
N VAL A 391 5.65 -17.22 11.73
CA VAL A 391 4.51 -16.91 12.61
C VAL A 391 3.70 -15.75 12.07
N SER A 392 2.36 -15.82 12.16
CA SER A 392 1.49 -14.69 11.81
C SER A 392 1.87 -13.45 12.63
N VAL A 393 2.08 -12.32 11.95
CA VAL A 393 2.46 -11.05 12.60
C VAL A 393 1.46 -10.71 13.69
N MET A 394 0.17 -10.77 13.35
CA MET A 394 -0.87 -10.33 14.28
C MET A 394 -1.08 -11.29 15.45
N THR A 395 -0.81 -12.57 15.27
CA THR A 395 -0.84 -13.55 16.35
C THR A 395 0.31 -13.27 17.32
N TYR A 396 1.54 -13.18 16.82
CA TYR A 396 2.72 -12.92 17.64
C TYR A 396 2.59 -11.61 18.43
N GLU A 397 2.23 -10.53 17.72
CA GLU A 397 2.10 -9.19 18.28
C GLU A 397 0.97 -9.08 19.31
N ARG A 398 -0.08 -9.92 19.23
CA ARG A 398 -1.14 -9.95 20.23
C ARG A 398 -0.72 -10.70 21.50
N GLU A 399 0.02 -11.79 21.33
CA GLU A 399 0.41 -12.68 22.43
C GLU A 399 1.58 -12.14 23.25
N HIS A 400 2.55 -11.48 22.60
CA HIS A 400 3.82 -11.11 23.23
C HIS A 400 3.91 -9.63 23.59
N ARG A 401 3.01 -8.77 23.08
CA ARG A 401 3.08 -7.34 23.35
C ARG A 401 2.86 -7.04 24.84
N PRO A 402 3.71 -6.20 25.46
CA PRO A 402 3.52 -5.78 26.84
C PRO A 402 2.13 -5.18 27.07
N GLN A 403 1.50 -5.50 28.21
CA GLN A 403 0.15 -5.02 28.54
C GLN A 403 0.05 -3.49 28.55
N ASP A 404 1.13 -2.82 28.99
CA ASP A 404 1.24 -1.36 29.04
C ASP A 404 1.88 -0.75 27.78
N GLY A 405 2.11 -1.56 26.74
CA GLY A 405 2.71 -1.12 25.48
C GLY A 405 1.76 -0.29 24.61
N LEU A 406 2.32 0.57 23.75
CA LEU A 406 1.55 1.28 22.73
C LEU A 406 0.84 0.27 21.80
N LYS A 407 -0.43 0.53 21.52
CA LYS A 407 -1.22 -0.28 20.57
C LYS A 407 -0.70 -0.08 19.15
N LEU A 408 -0.81 -1.14 18.35
CA LEU A 408 -0.57 -1.06 16.91
C LEU A 408 -1.58 -0.12 16.26
N ASP A 409 -1.13 0.56 15.21
CA ASP A 409 -2.00 1.38 14.36
C ASP A 409 -3.14 0.52 13.79
N PRO A 410 -4.42 0.92 13.96
CA PRO A 410 -5.55 0.23 13.35
C PRO A 410 -5.42 0.01 11.84
N TRP A 411 -4.75 0.92 11.11
CA TRP A 411 -4.45 0.72 9.70
C TRP A 411 -3.52 -0.49 9.49
N TYR A 412 -2.43 -0.55 10.25
CA TYR A 412 -1.43 -1.64 10.20
C TYR A 412 -2.08 -2.98 10.55
N VAL A 413 -2.90 -3.02 11.60
CA VAL A 413 -3.64 -4.23 12.00
C VAL A 413 -4.47 -4.76 10.84
N ARG A 414 -5.27 -3.90 10.21
CA ARG A 414 -6.13 -4.30 9.09
C ARG A 414 -5.33 -4.73 7.86
N TRP A 415 -4.21 -4.06 7.60
CA TRP A 415 -3.32 -4.41 6.50
C TRP A 415 -2.65 -5.77 6.73
N ALA A 416 -2.03 -5.99 7.89
CA ALA A 416 -1.37 -7.25 8.25
C ALA A 416 -2.34 -8.45 8.26
N GLN A 417 -3.63 -8.23 8.49
CA GLN A 417 -4.67 -9.26 8.37
C GLN A 417 -5.19 -9.49 6.94
N GLY A 418 -4.64 -8.83 5.92
CA GLY A 418 -5.09 -8.94 4.53
C GLY A 418 -6.39 -8.17 4.21
N GLN A 419 -6.93 -7.41 5.17
CA GLN A 419 -8.26 -6.78 5.03
C GLN A 419 -8.30 -5.58 4.08
N GLN A 420 -7.14 -5.09 3.66
CA GLN A 420 -7.05 -4.05 2.63
C GLN A 420 -7.29 -4.62 1.23
N VAL A 421 -6.83 -5.86 0.97
CA VAL A 421 -7.12 -6.58 -0.27
C VAL A 421 -8.54 -7.13 -0.21
N PHE A 422 -8.87 -7.86 0.85
CA PHE A 422 -10.20 -8.46 1.04
C PHE A 422 -10.96 -7.76 2.15
N ALA A 423 -11.94 -6.92 1.83
CA ALA A 423 -12.80 -6.29 2.84
C ALA A 423 -13.77 -7.32 3.46
N MET A 424 -13.26 -8.19 4.34
CA MET A 424 -13.96 -9.23 5.09
C MET A 424 -13.23 -9.52 6.41
N GLU A 425 -13.86 -10.27 7.31
CA GLU A 425 -13.31 -10.54 8.65
C GLU A 425 -12.12 -11.51 8.62
N THR A 426 -12.20 -12.56 7.79
CA THR A 426 -11.18 -13.61 7.68
C THR A 426 -10.63 -13.74 6.26
N PRO A 427 -9.72 -12.84 5.83
CA PRO A 427 -9.06 -12.94 4.53
C PRO A 427 -8.25 -14.24 4.38
N PRO A 428 -8.13 -14.80 3.16
CA PRO A 428 -7.32 -15.97 2.88
C PRO A 428 -5.83 -15.64 2.74
N MET A 429 -5.37 -14.54 3.33
CA MET A 429 -3.98 -14.11 3.32
C MET A 429 -3.71 -13.30 4.59
N GLU A 430 -2.52 -13.43 5.14
CA GLU A 430 -2.07 -12.58 6.23
C GLU A 430 -0.57 -12.38 6.16
N LEU A 431 -0.09 -11.38 6.89
CA LEU A 431 1.32 -11.06 6.99
C LEU A 431 1.97 -11.99 8.02
N HIS A 432 3.07 -12.63 7.64
CA HIS A 432 3.85 -13.51 8.51
C HIS A 432 5.24 -12.93 8.75
N TRP A 433 5.74 -13.09 9.97
CA TRP A 433 7.16 -13.00 10.30
C TRP A 433 7.86 -14.26 9.85
N LEU A 434 8.97 -14.11 9.14
CA LEU A 434 9.89 -15.18 8.79
C LEU A 434 11.24 -14.84 9.42
N THR A 435 11.72 -15.74 10.27
CA THR A 435 13.09 -15.67 10.81
C THR A 435 13.94 -16.66 10.05
N LEU A 436 14.92 -16.15 9.31
CA LEU A 436 15.85 -16.94 8.50
C LEU A 436 17.24 -16.86 9.13
N ARG A 437 18.05 -17.91 8.98
CA ARG A 437 19.45 -17.93 9.40
C ARG A 437 20.37 -18.14 8.21
N ARG A 438 21.43 -17.33 8.12
CA ARG A 438 22.51 -17.49 7.15
C ARG A 438 23.28 -18.76 7.49
N GLU A 439 23.38 -19.68 6.53
CA GLU A 439 24.15 -20.90 6.71
C GLU A 439 25.65 -20.58 6.85
N GLU A 440 26.32 -21.35 7.72
CA GLU A 440 27.78 -21.38 7.85
C GLU A 440 28.32 -22.31 6.75
N THR A 441 29.03 -21.78 5.75
CA THR A 441 29.69 -22.63 4.75
C THR A 441 31.08 -23.03 5.23
N ALA A 442 31.58 -24.19 4.78
CA ALA A 442 32.91 -24.68 5.15
C ALA A 442 34.06 -23.74 4.72
N GLU A 443 33.86 -22.91 3.69
CA GLU A 443 34.84 -21.92 3.25
C GLU A 443 35.01 -20.76 4.26
N ASP A 444 33.97 -20.42 5.02
CA ASP A 444 33.98 -19.35 6.04
C ASP A 444 34.67 -19.78 7.35
N SER A 445 35.00 -21.07 7.52
CA SER A 445 35.65 -21.62 8.71
C SER A 445 37.19 -21.55 8.69
N ASN A 446 37.80 -21.14 7.57
CA ASN A 446 39.25 -20.92 7.46
C ASN A 446 39.65 -19.52 7.95
N SER A 447 39.53 -19.29 9.26
CA SER A 447 40.41 -18.33 9.92
C SER A 447 41.83 -18.91 9.95
N PRO A 448 42.90 -18.11 9.68
CA PRO A 448 44.26 -18.64 9.71
C PRO A 448 44.57 -19.01 11.16
N ASN A 449 44.69 -20.31 11.43
CA ASN A 449 45.36 -20.78 12.63
C ASN A 449 46.73 -20.09 12.69
N PRO A 450 47.10 -19.46 13.83
CA PRO A 450 48.45 -18.93 13.96
C PRO A 450 49.44 -20.09 13.74
N PRO A 451 50.55 -19.86 13.02
CA PRO A 451 51.52 -20.92 12.80
C PRO A 451 52.04 -21.42 14.16
N ASN A 452 51.96 -22.73 14.38
CA ASN A 452 52.66 -23.39 15.48
C ASN A 452 54.12 -22.92 15.47
N PRO A 453 54.68 -22.46 16.62
CA PRO A 453 56.09 -22.10 16.68
C PRO A 453 56.93 -23.36 16.46
N LEU A 454 57.53 -23.44 15.27
CA LEU A 454 58.47 -24.47 14.85
C LEU A 454 59.86 -24.20 15.42
N PHE A 455 60.01 -24.12 16.75
CA PHE A 455 61.32 -24.29 17.40
C PHE A 455 61.12 -24.86 18.81
N SER A 456 61.38 -26.16 18.95
CA SER A 456 61.69 -26.75 20.26
C SER A 456 63.06 -26.24 20.68
N THR A 457 63.13 -25.61 21.85
CA THR A 457 64.37 -25.45 22.59
C THR A 457 64.99 -26.82 22.81
N VAL A 458 66.18 -27.02 22.24
CA VAL A 458 67.06 -28.13 22.60
C VAL A 458 67.69 -27.75 23.94
N ASP A 459 67.43 -28.56 24.95
CA ASP A 459 68.17 -28.56 26.21
C ASP A 459 69.65 -28.84 25.93
N ALA A 460 70.51 -27.91 26.33
CA ALA A 460 71.94 -28.13 26.41
C ALA A 460 72.31 -28.28 27.89
N GLU A 461 72.52 -29.53 28.30
CA GLU A 461 73.45 -29.83 29.40
C GLU A 461 74.86 -29.47 28.91
N PHE A 462 75.48 -28.46 29.52
CA PHE A 462 76.84 -28.44 30.09
C PHE A 462 77.13 -27.09 30.75
#